data_AF-A0A1N6N3Y4-F1
#
_entry.id   AF-A0A1N6N3Y4-F1
#
_cell.length_a   1.000
_cell.length_b   1.000
_cell.length_c   1.000
_cell.angle_alpha   90.00
_cell.angle_beta   90.00
_cell.angle_gamma   90.00
#
_symmetry.space_group_name_H-M   'P 1'
#
loop_
_entity.id
_entity.type
_entity.pdbx_description
1 polymer ?
#
loop_
_entity_poly.entity_id
_entity_poly.type
_entity_poly.pdbx_seq_one_letter_code
_entity_poly.pdbx_strand_id
1 'polypeptide(L)'
;MEDLPRPWPEYDMPPALALPPDPAMDAATGPSRAAGPASLYGACSIETYRAAGALHAAHRDAGGFLDAVDRFAAPDFWRRDGAVKSWIYDRQPVQHAPGRDMDSVRVFYHAGHGRMGDDGVFHLPMGALWTGTDACLTSERMRLGTDALRYLFWSTSQGLRVGPGTNPLHSWARANHGLRMLFGFDSICWDSGRYGANFWRHWQMGKPFAQSWLDGAWDIAPDQSPVACACGPTPEAALAMLFSERRFRAECGSAQGWAWRWHAPAAVHQRAPTLTEPPAEFSAVRLVPVAQDRHLVQSVMSRLGLDAALAATDAQGAISLARGALRFQRDSEGRILLELGDCGPGRGLREIPPCRTLVGRARNALRQHGFLPAGTELVFDRVSLALSATASLSRLDQPPVENLDEIIVKFRQSIDGIPVLTPNAGGLRLAMRPDGTVLRIESTLRRVAERMPPRAHRHGLPDDPPPPRRPEGMPEPEPQAIPRILAQHSARLMRDLAARGAAPLNLRILPGTTEIGYGIRSNTARLVARQGIEIECARGFRKRYWIQSDLGD
;
A
#
# COMPACT_ATOMS: atom_id res chain seq x y z
N MET A 1 34.32 -8.84 -50.90
CA MET A 1 34.15 -7.62 -50.07
C MET A 1 32.90 -7.88 -49.26
N GLU A 2 33.11 -8.47 -48.08
CA GLU A 2 32.05 -8.93 -47.19
C GLU A 2 31.43 -7.76 -46.44
N ASP A 3 30.09 -7.77 -46.37
CA ASP A 3 29.26 -6.86 -45.59
C ASP A 3 29.59 -6.99 -44.09
N LEU A 4 30.09 -5.90 -43.51
CA LEU A 4 30.22 -5.75 -42.06
C LEU A 4 28.83 -5.53 -41.44
N PRO A 5 28.48 -6.22 -40.35
CA PRO A 5 27.22 -6.01 -39.66
C PRO A 5 27.18 -4.63 -38.99
N ARG A 6 26.00 -3.99 -39.06
CA ARG A 6 25.71 -2.68 -38.43
C ARG A 6 26.02 -2.70 -36.93
N PRO A 7 26.42 -1.55 -36.34
CA PRO A 7 26.66 -1.47 -34.90
C PRO A 7 25.38 -1.75 -34.11
N TRP A 8 25.55 -2.47 -33.00
CA TRP A 8 24.51 -2.80 -32.02
C TRP A 8 23.81 -1.54 -31.50
N PRO A 9 22.50 -1.58 -31.20
CA PRO A 9 21.82 -0.46 -30.57
C PRO A 9 22.47 -0.15 -29.21
N GLU A 10 22.76 1.13 -28.97
CA GLU A 10 23.35 1.63 -27.72
C GLU A 10 22.48 1.21 -26.52
N TYR A 11 23.09 0.45 -25.61
CA TYR A 11 22.55 0.19 -24.28
C TYR A 11 23.09 1.27 -23.35
N ASP A 12 22.20 2.11 -22.80
CA ASP A 12 22.56 2.93 -21.64
C ASP A 12 22.74 1.99 -20.44
N MET A 13 23.99 1.75 -20.05
CA MET A 13 24.32 1.04 -18.83
C MET A 13 23.79 1.87 -17.65
N PRO A 14 22.78 1.40 -16.89
CA PRO A 14 22.37 2.10 -15.69
C PRO A 14 23.56 2.16 -14.72
N PRO A 15 23.74 3.27 -13.96
CA PRO A 15 24.78 3.33 -12.94
C PRO A 15 24.64 2.13 -12.00
N ALA A 16 25.78 1.61 -11.52
CA ALA A 16 25.83 0.53 -10.56
C ALA A 16 24.80 0.77 -9.44
N LEU A 17 24.08 -0.29 -9.04
CA LEU A 17 23.02 -0.30 -8.03
C LEU A 17 23.58 0.04 -6.64
N ALA A 18 24.05 1.28 -6.45
CA ALA A 18 24.21 1.88 -5.15
C ALA A 18 22.81 2.09 -4.57
N LEU A 19 22.66 1.93 -3.25
CA LEU A 19 21.46 2.38 -2.55
C LEU A 19 21.17 3.81 -3.00
N PRO A 20 19.93 4.13 -3.41
CA PRO A 20 19.62 5.49 -3.83
C PRO A 20 19.99 6.43 -2.66
N PRO A 21 20.66 7.56 -2.92
CA PRO A 21 20.99 8.52 -1.88
C PRO A 21 19.71 8.98 -1.18
N ASP A 22 19.85 9.50 0.04
CA ASP A 22 18.75 10.04 0.82
C ASP A 22 17.83 10.90 -0.08
N PRO A 23 16.53 10.56 -0.22
CA PRO A 23 15.61 11.33 -1.05
C PRO A 23 15.44 12.78 -0.59
N ALA A 24 15.77 13.11 0.66
CA ALA A 24 15.74 14.46 1.20
C ALA A 24 17.05 15.23 1.04
N MET A 25 18.14 14.58 0.62
CA MET A 25 19.41 15.26 0.34
C MET A 25 19.46 15.77 -1.11
N ASP A 26 19.95 17.00 -1.27
CA ASP A 26 20.14 17.58 -2.60
C ASP A 26 21.26 16.85 -3.35
N ALA A 27 21.01 16.53 -4.63
CA ALA A 27 22.02 15.97 -5.50
C ALA A 27 23.05 17.06 -5.84
N ALA A 28 24.22 16.98 -5.23
CA ALA A 28 25.41 17.78 -5.56
C ALA A 28 25.21 19.30 -5.54
N THR A 29 25.21 19.88 -4.34
CA THR A 29 25.81 21.20 -4.13
C THR A 29 26.99 21.02 -3.19
N GLY A 30 28.16 21.56 -3.58
CA GLY A 30 29.35 21.60 -2.72
C GLY A 30 29.07 22.27 -1.38
N PRO A 31 30.03 22.30 -0.45
CA PRO A 31 29.81 22.72 0.94
C PRO A 31 29.32 24.18 1.00
N SER A 32 28.00 24.35 1.00
CA SER A 32 27.34 25.61 1.32
C SER A 32 27.38 25.75 2.84
N ARG A 33 28.11 26.78 3.28
CA ARG A 33 28.26 27.15 4.68
C ARG A 33 26.95 27.78 5.20
N ALA A 34 26.58 27.37 6.41
CA ALA A 34 25.66 28.03 7.34
C ALA A 34 24.14 27.81 7.16
N ALA A 35 23.71 26.56 7.34
CA ALA A 35 22.50 26.24 8.12
C ALA A 35 22.85 25.03 8.99
N GLY A 36 22.38 24.96 10.24
CA GLY A 36 22.55 23.75 11.06
C GLY A 36 21.96 22.52 10.36
N PRO A 37 22.24 21.27 10.82
CA PRO A 37 21.66 20.08 10.20
C PRO A 37 20.13 20.25 10.17
N ALA A 38 19.56 20.35 8.97
CA ALA A 38 18.13 20.54 8.81
C ALA A 38 17.41 19.29 9.32
N SER A 39 16.45 19.44 10.22
CA SER A 39 15.61 18.33 10.68
C SER A 39 14.75 17.81 9.52
N LEU A 40 14.92 16.54 9.18
CA LEU A 40 14.38 15.96 7.96
C LEU A 40 13.17 15.08 8.22
N TYR A 41 13.24 14.23 9.25
CA TYR A 41 12.31 13.11 9.41
C TYR A 41 11.77 13.02 10.82
N GLY A 42 10.45 13.03 10.96
CA GLY A 42 9.78 12.81 12.24
C GLY A 42 8.58 11.88 12.09
N ALA A 43 8.24 11.16 13.16
CA ALA A 43 7.05 10.32 13.15
C ALA A 43 6.28 10.30 14.47
N CYS A 44 4.99 10.01 14.36
CA CYS A 44 4.12 9.66 15.47
C CYS A 44 3.40 8.34 15.17
N SER A 45 3.20 7.53 16.20
CA SER A 45 2.34 6.35 16.12
C SER A 45 1.58 6.13 17.41
N ILE A 46 0.30 5.79 17.32
CA ILE A 46 -0.56 5.62 18.50
C ILE A 46 -1.28 4.27 18.40
N GLU A 47 -1.06 3.41 19.38
CA GLU A 47 -1.84 2.17 19.58
C GLU A 47 -2.73 2.26 20.81
N THR A 48 -2.33 3.05 21.82
CA THR A 48 -3.14 3.33 23.00
C THR A 48 -3.59 4.79 23.01
N TYR A 49 -4.91 4.98 23.01
CA TYR A 49 -5.55 6.29 22.90
C TYR A 49 -6.26 6.67 24.19
N ARG A 50 -6.40 7.99 24.39
CA ARG A 50 -7.27 8.51 25.44
C ARG A 50 -8.73 8.63 25.02
N ALA A 51 -8.98 8.85 23.73
CA ALA A 51 -10.32 9.15 23.18
C ALA A 51 -10.74 8.25 22.01
N ALA A 52 -10.03 7.16 21.75
CA ALA A 52 -10.37 6.18 20.72
C ALA A 52 -10.09 4.75 21.22
N GLY A 53 -10.49 3.75 20.43
CA GLY A 53 -10.15 2.35 20.71
C GLY A 53 -8.67 2.08 20.43
N ALA A 54 -8.15 0.98 20.98
CA ALA A 54 -6.77 0.59 20.74
C ALA A 54 -6.54 0.10 19.29
N LEU A 55 -5.29 0.15 18.83
CA LEU A 55 -4.81 -0.48 17.61
C LEU A 55 -3.72 -1.52 17.93
N HIS A 56 -3.25 -2.25 16.92
CA HIS A 56 -2.22 -3.29 17.08
C HIS A 56 -1.04 -3.18 16.11
N ALA A 57 -1.11 -2.30 15.12
CA ALA A 57 -0.09 -2.25 14.09
C ALA A 57 0.48 -0.85 13.79
N ALA A 58 -0.01 0.20 14.45
CA ALA A 58 0.44 1.57 14.18
C ALA A 58 1.93 1.78 14.50
N HIS A 59 2.48 1.15 15.54
CA HIS A 59 3.91 1.25 15.83
C HIS A 59 4.77 0.57 14.77
N ARG A 60 4.36 -0.62 14.34
CA ARG A 60 5.06 -1.34 13.26
C ARG A 60 4.99 -0.58 11.93
N ASP A 61 3.89 0.13 11.70
CA ASP A 61 3.70 0.92 10.48
C ASP A 61 4.68 2.09 10.39
N ALA A 62 4.69 2.94 11.42
CA ALA A 62 5.64 4.05 11.52
C ALA A 62 7.09 3.54 11.62
N GLY A 63 7.33 2.46 12.37
CA GLY A 63 8.62 1.78 12.45
C GLY A 63 9.12 1.35 11.08
N GLY A 64 8.29 0.69 10.27
CA GLY A 64 8.66 0.30 8.91
C GLY A 64 8.94 1.47 7.96
N PHE A 65 8.37 2.66 8.22
CA PHE A 65 8.76 3.89 7.53
C PHE A 65 10.14 4.37 7.98
N LEU A 66 10.41 4.39 9.28
CA LEU A 66 11.66 4.88 9.87
C LEU A 66 12.85 3.93 9.67
N ASP A 67 12.65 2.61 9.72
CA ASP A 67 13.68 1.61 9.44
C ASP A 67 14.29 1.81 8.05
N ALA A 68 13.47 2.28 7.10
CA ALA A 68 13.95 2.63 5.77
C ALA A 68 14.75 3.94 5.76
N VAL A 69 14.34 4.93 6.56
CA VAL A 69 15.02 6.22 6.74
C VAL A 69 16.39 6.03 7.41
N ASP A 70 16.50 5.14 8.40
CA ASP A 70 17.75 4.84 9.12
C ASP A 70 18.90 4.36 8.20
N ARG A 71 18.57 3.90 6.99
CA ARG A 71 19.56 3.57 5.95
C ARG A 71 20.24 4.81 5.34
N PHE A 72 19.65 5.99 5.54
CA PHE A 72 20.06 7.25 4.93
C PHE A 72 20.41 8.31 5.98
N ALA A 73 19.59 8.46 7.01
CA ALA A 73 19.70 9.48 8.05
C ALA A 73 19.05 8.98 9.35
N ALA A 74 19.52 9.49 10.50
CA ALA A 74 18.84 9.26 11.76
C ALA A 74 17.56 10.13 11.83
N PRO A 75 16.40 9.60 12.23
CA PRO A 75 15.19 10.39 12.41
C PRO A 75 15.33 11.33 13.60
N ASP A 76 14.80 12.55 13.46
CA ASP A 76 14.84 13.59 14.48
C ASP A 76 14.04 13.19 15.72
N PHE A 77 12.88 12.54 15.52
CA PHE A 77 12.08 11.99 16.60
C PHE A 77 11.09 10.92 16.13
N TRP A 78 10.75 10.02 17.06
CA TRP A 78 9.59 9.13 16.96
C TRP A 78 8.83 9.14 18.28
N ARG A 79 7.58 9.60 18.27
CA ARG A 79 6.71 9.66 19.46
C ARG A 79 5.66 8.56 19.42
N ARG A 80 5.44 7.93 20.58
CA ARG A 80 4.49 6.82 20.75
C ARG A 80 3.47 7.10 21.83
N ASP A 81 2.22 6.72 21.57
CA ASP A 81 1.11 6.72 22.53
C ASP A 81 1.00 8.03 23.32
N GLY A 82 1.12 8.00 24.65
CA GLY A 82 1.01 9.16 25.53
C GLY A 82 2.02 10.29 25.26
N ALA A 83 3.07 10.03 24.47
CA ALA A 83 3.97 11.08 23.99
C ALA A 83 3.41 11.86 22.79
N VAL A 84 2.31 11.39 22.18
CA VAL A 84 1.62 12.06 21.08
C VAL A 84 0.47 12.89 21.64
N LYS A 85 0.66 14.21 21.57
CA LYS A 85 -0.22 15.24 22.16
C LYS A 85 -0.55 16.31 21.12
N SER A 86 -1.62 17.06 21.35
CA SER A 86 -2.16 18.04 20.38
C SER A 86 -1.15 19.08 19.91
N TRP A 87 -0.24 19.52 20.79
CA TRP A 87 0.78 20.54 20.46
C TRP A 87 1.71 20.16 19.30
N ILE A 88 1.85 18.87 19.00
CA ILE A 88 2.67 18.40 17.85
C ILE A 88 2.07 18.90 16.53
N TYR A 89 0.76 19.17 16.50
CA TYR A 89 0.00 19.51 15.30
C TYR A 89 -0.64 20.91 15.37
N ASP A 90 -0.97 21.39 16.57
CA ASP A 90 -1.54 22.71 16.84
C ASP A 90 -0.43 23.70 17.24
N ARG A 91 0.43 24.05 16.27
CA ARG A 91 1.53 24.98 16.52
C ARG A 91 0.97 26.39 16.74
N GLN A 92 1.05 26.84 17.99
CA GLN A 92 0.85 28.25 18.36
C GLN A 92 2.20 28.94 18.58
N PRO A 93 2.47 30.10 17.94
CA PRO A 93 3.78 30.76 17.94
C PRO A 93 4.37 31.07 19.32
N VAL A 94 3.54 31.22 20.35
CA VAL A 94 3.94 31.76 21.66
C VAL A 94 4.09 30.68 22.74
N GLN A 95 3.62 29.44 22.52
CA GLN A 95 3.41 28.45 23.59
C GLN A 95 4.24 27.16 23.48
N HIS A 96 4.97 26.95 22.38
CA HIS A 96 5.57 25.64 22.08
C HIS A 96 7.09 25.69 22.07
N ALA A 97 7.72 24.69 22.71
CA ALA A 97 9.17 24.51 22.67
C ALA A 97 9.59 24.27 21.21
N PRO A 98 10.42 25.15 20.61
CA PRO A 98 10.76 25.06 19.20
C PRO A 98 11.52 23.75 18.88
N GLY A 99 11.24 23.19 17.70
CA GLY A 99 12.09 22.16 17.08
C GLY A 99 11.75 20.70 17.37
N ARG A 100 10.56 20.36 17.86
CA ARG A 100 10.16 18.95 18.10
C ARG A 100 8.68 18.62 17.77
N ASP A 101 8.04 19.46 16.98
CA ASP A 101 6.69 19.28 16.46
C ASP A 101 6.71 18.82 15.00
N MET A 102 5.55 18.56 14.42
CA MET A 102 5.44 18.11 13.03
C MET A 102 5.98 19.13 12.02
N ASP A 103 5.90 20.43 12.31
CA ASP A 103 6.33 21.49 11.40
C ASP A 103 7.84 21.78 11.48
N SER A 104 8.53 21.14 12.43
CA SER A 104 9.99 21.23 12.58
C SER A 104 10.79 20.29 11.68
N VAL A 105 10.14 19.32 11.01
CA VAL A 105 10.78 18.35 10.10
C VAL A 105 10.23 18.50 8.69
N ARG A 106 11.04 18.17 7.67
CA ARG A 106 10.58 18.21 6.26
C ARG A 106 9.52 17.17 5.93
N VAL A 107 9.68 15.96 6.48
CA VAL A 107 8.84 14.79 6.21
C VAL A 107 8.30 14.28 7.54
N PHE A 108 6.98 14.21 7.65
CA PHE A 108 6.32 13.72 8.84
C PHE A 108 5.38 12.55 8.54
N TYR A 109 5.49 11.50 9.36
CA TYR A 109 4.67 10.30 9.25
C TYR A 109 3.81 10.09 10.49
N HIS A 110 2.50 9.94 10.31
CA HIS A 110 1.56 9.61 11.37
C HIS A 110 0.88 8.26 11.11
N ALA A 111 0.98 7.34 12.07
CA ALA A 111 0.22 6.09 12.07
C ALA A 111 -0.81 6.05 13.20
N GLY A 112 -2.07 5.83 12.86
CA GLY A 112 -3.11 5.72 13.87
C GLY A 112 -4.55 5.74 13.37
N HIS A 113 -5.43 6.23 14.24
CA HIS A 113 -6.81 6.55 13.91
C HIS A 113 -6.92 7.93 13.26
N GLY A 114 -7.95 8.06 12.43
CA GLY A 114 -8.38 9.32 11.84
C GLY A 114 -9.81 9.16 11.38
N ARG A 115 -10.52 10.28 11.25
CA ARG A 115 -11.88 10.32 10.72
C ARG A 115 -12.12 11.69 10.11
N MET A 116 -12.74 11.73 8.95
CA MET A 116 -13.30 12.98 8.41
C MET A 116 -14.79 13.03 8.73
N GLY A 117 -15.27 14.15 9.25
CA GLY A 117 -16.70 14.47 9.29
C GLY A 117 -17.27 14.70 7.89
N ASP A 118 -18.59 14.78 7.80
CA ASP A 118 -19.29 15.10 6.55
C ASP A 118 -19.16 16.60 6.17
N ASP A 119 -18.78 17.43 7.13
CA ASP A 119 -18.37 18.82 6.96
C ASP A 119 -16.96 18.96 6.34
N GLY A 120 -16.24 17.85 6.17
CA GLY A 120 -14.87 17.84 5.67
C GLY A 120 -13.81 18.11 6.72
N VAL A 121 -14.17 18.23 8.00
CA VAL A 121 -13.24 18.43 9.11
C VAL A 121 -12.61 17.09 9.49
N PHE A 122 -11.28 17.01 9.41
CA PHE A 122 -10.53 15.86 9.91
C PHE A 122 -10.39 15.91 11.44
N HIS A 123 -10.59 14.76 12.09
CA HIS A 123 -10.47 14.51 13.52
C HIS A 123 -9.36 13.50 13.80
N LEU A 124 -8.47 13.86 14.73
CA LEU A 124 -7.29 13.08 15.09
C LEU A 124 -7.26 12.82 16.61
N PRO A 125 -7.46 11.59 17.08
CA PRO A 125 -7.40 11.27 18.50
C PRO A 125 -5.96 11.18 18.98
N MET A 126 -5.70 11.68 20.19
CA MET A 126 -4.39 11.78 20.82
C MET A 126 -4.15 10.63 21.80
N GLY A 127 -2.88 10.32 22.06
CA GLY A 127 -2.50 9.36 23.09
C GLY A 127 -2.55 9.95 24.51
N ALA A 128 -2.39 11.27 24.66
CA ALA A 128 -2.55 11.97 25.93
C ALA A 128 -3.06 13.41 25.78
N LEU A 129 -3.52 13.97 26.90
CA LEU A 129 -3.91 15.37 27.04
C LEU A 129 -2.66 16.27 27.08
N TRP A 130 -2.81 17.52 26.64
CA TRP A 130 -1.77 18.55 26.75
C TRP A 130 -2.17 19.69 27.71
N THR A 131 -3.35 20.27 27.56
CA THR A 131 -3.81 21.44 28.34
C THR A 131 -5.23 21.27 28.90
N GLY A 132 -5.64 20.03 29.19
CA GLY A 132 -7.00 19.73 29.68
C GLY A 132 -8.11 19.81 28.63
N THR A 133 -7.79 20.19 27.39
CA THR A 133 -8.70 20.13 26.23
C THR A 133 -8.94 18.69 25.77
N ASP A 134 -10.03 18.49 25.02
CA ASP A 134 -10.39 17.23 24.37
C ASP A 134 -9.17 16.50 23.78
N ALA A 135 -9.08 15.18 24.01
CA ALA A 135 -8.03 14.32 23.49
C ALA A 135 -8.22 14.01 21.98
N CYS A 136 -8.86 14.90 21.24
CA CYS A 136 -9.02 14.84 19.80
C CYS A 136 -8.81 16.24 19.21
N LEU A 137 -7.92 16.33 18.24
CA LEU A 137 -7.61 17.56 17.53
C LEU A 137 -8.37 17.59 16.20
N THR A 138 -8.81 18.77 15.78
CA THR A 138 -9.41 18.98 14.46
C THR A 138 -8.44 19.69 13.52
N SER A 139 -8.58 19.40 12.22
CA SER A 139 -7.84 20.08 11.14
C SER A 139 -7.93 21.61 11.18
N GLU A 140 -9.03 22.18 11.68
CA GLU A 140 -9.21 23.64 11.80
C GLU A 140 -8.17 24.31 12.71
N ARG A 141 -7.67 23.56 13.70
CA ARG A 141 -6.63 24.00 14.64
C ARG A 141 -5.23 23.70 14.13
N MET A 142 -5.08 22.90 13.08
CA MET A 142 -3.77 22.55 12.53
C MET A 142 -3.21 23.70 11.69
N ARG A 143 -1.88 23.83 11.71
CA ARG A 143 -1.11 24.73 10.85
C ARG A 143 0.06 23.94 10.29
N LEU A 144 0.04 23.68 8.98
CA LEU A 144 0.90 22.70 8.34
C LEU A 144 1.82 23.38 7.32
N GLY A 145 3.14 23.21 7.45
CA GLY A 145 4.11 23.72 6.49
C GLY A 145 4.39 25.21 6.62
N THR A 146 4.23 25.79 7.81
CA THR A 146 4.62 27.19 8.03
C THR A 146 6.14 27.33 8.08
N ASP A 147 6.81 26.29 8.57
CA ASP A 147 8.25 26.23 8.80
C ASP A 147 8.90 25.20 7.87
N ALA A 148 9.27 24.01 8.36
CA ALA A 148 10.03 23.02 7.59
C ALA A 148 9.16 21.98 6.85
N LEU A 149 7.93 21.71 7.30
CA LEU A 149 7.13 20.60 6.78
C LEU A 149 6.71 20.80 5.32
N ARG A 150 6.99 19.79 4.49
CA ARG A 150 6.60 19.74 3.08
C ARG A 150 5.82 18.48 2.72
N TYR A 151 6.08 17.36 3.42
CA TYR A 151 5.47 16.07 3.12
C TYR A 151 4.83 15.48 4.36
N LEU A 152 3.55 15.13 4.25
CA LEU A 152 2.75 14.64 5.36
C LEU A 152 2.06 13.34 5.01
N PHE A 153 2.33 12.29 5.77
CA PHE A 153 1.72 10.97 5.61
C PHE A 153 0.73 10.70 6.74
N TRP A 154 -0.55 10.67 6.39
CA TRP A 154 -1.65 10.23 7.24
C TRP A 154 -1.94 8.75 7.00
N SER A 155 -1.25 7.86 7.71
CA SER A 155 -1.62 6.44 7.78
C SER A 155 -2.80 6.23 8.73
N THR A 156 -3.93 6.86 8.35
CA THR A 156 -5.16 6.94 9.13
C THR A 156 -6.37 6.77 8.22
N SER A 157 -7.47 6.23 8.74
CA SER A 157 -8.74 6.15 8.01
C SER A 157 -9.22 7.57 7.64
N GLN A 158 -9.69 7.74 6.41
CA GLN A 158 -10.31 8.99 5.94
C GLN A 158 -9.43 10.25 6.14
N GLY A 159 -8.10 10.12 6.07
CA GLY A 159 -7.19 11.27 6.16
C GLY A 159 -7.30 12.22 4.97
N LEU A 160 -7.57 11.70 3.78
CA LEU A 160 -7.72 12.45 2.53
C LEU A 160 -8.94 11.94 1.78
N ARG A 161 -10.13 12.46 2.07
CA ARG A 161 -11.36 12.05 1.38
C ARG A 161 -11.47 12.61 -0.02
N VAL A 162 -12.03 11.80 -0.91
CA VAL A 162 -12.31 12.12 -2.31
C VAL A 162 -13.68 11.56 -2.64
N GLY A 163 -14.63 12.42 -2.95
CA GLY A 163 -15.98 12.02 -3.34
C GLY A 163 -16.90 13.21 -3.55
N PRO A 164 -18.20 12.95 -3.79
CA PRO A 164 -19.18 14.01 -3.94
C PRO A 164 -19.16 14.97 -2.74
N GLY A 165 -18.94 16.25 -3.00
CA GLY A 165 -18.89 17.30 -1.96
C GLY A 165 -17.69 17.27 -1.01
N THR A 166 -16.75 16.33 -1.16
CA THR A 166 -15.56 16.23 -0.29
C THR A 166 -14.29 15.97 -1.11
N ASN A 167 -13.29 16.84 -0.97
CA ASN A 167 -12.00 16.70 -1.66
C ASN A 167 -10.87 17.25 -0.79
N PRO A 168 -9.59 16.96 -1.12
CA PRO A 168 -8.46 17.40 -0.32
C PRO A 168 -8.35 18.91 -0.16
N LEU A 169 -8.73 19.70 -1.18
CA LEU A 169 -8.75 21.16 -1.09
C LEU A 169 -9.74 21.61 -0.01
N HIS A 170 -10.97 21.10 -0.03
CA HIS A 170 -12.00 21.42 0.95
C HIS A 170 -11.57 21.12 2.40
N SER A 171 -10.95 19.95 2.63
CA SER A 171 -10.55 19.51 3.96
C SER A 171 -9.27 20.16 4.49
N TRP A 172 -8.31 20.51 3.62
CA TRP A 172 -6.96 20.85 4.06
C TRP A 172 -6.49 22.26 3.66
N ALA A 173 -7.20 22.98 2.77
CA ALA A 173 -6.75 24.30 2.32
C ALA A 173 -6.53 25.30 3.47
N ARG A 174 -7.41 25.29 4.48
CA ARG A 174 -7.28 26.19 5.64
C ARG A 174 -6.06 25.88 6.51
N ALA A 175 -5.65 24.61 6.59
CA ALA A 175 -4.53 24.17 7.41
C ALA A 175 -3.20 24.21 6.65
N ASN A 176 -3.21 24.27 5.32
CA ASN A 176 -2.02 24.21 4.49
C ASN A 176 -1.38 25.59 4.29
N HIS A 177 -0.17 25.77 4.83
CA HIS A 177 0.64 26.97 4.71
C HIS A 177 1.92 26.79 3.88
N GLY A 178 2.22 25.55 3.46
CA GLY A 178 3.43 25.30 2.68
C GLY A 178 3.72 23.84 2.33
N LEU A 179 2.75 22.95 2.50
CA LEU A 179 2.88 21.55 2.10
C LEU A 179 3.06 21.43 0.59
N ARG A 180 3.94 20.52 0.18
CA ARG A 180 4.06 20.07 -1.21
C ARG A 180 3.16 18.88 -1.48
N MET A 181 3.15 17.89 -0.58
CA MET A 181 2.32 16.69 -0.75
C MET A 181 1.74 16.17 0.56
N LEU A 182 0.53 15.63 0.47
CA LEU A 182 -0.16 14.90 1.53
C LEU A 182 -0.51 13.50 1.03
N PHE A 183 -0.43 12.51 1.91
CA PHE A 183 -0.77 11.12 1.62
C PHE A 183 -1.75 10.60 2.66
N GLY A 184 -2.74 9.82 2.25
CA GLY A 184 -3.64 9.16 3.18
C GLY A 184 -4.68 8.31 2.48
N PHE A 185 -5.88 8.24 3.04
CA PHE A 185 -6.97 7.40 2.56
C PHE A 185 -8.27 8.17 2.48
N ASP A 186 -9.05 7.90 1.46
CA ASP A 186 -10.47 8.26 1.39
C ASP A 186 -11.33 7.25 2.17
N SER A 187 -10.94 5.97 2.13
CA SER A 187 -11.67 4.89 2.79
C SER A 187 -11.25 4.69 4.26
N ILE A 188 -11.94 3.75 4.92
CA ILE A 188 -11.40 3.11 6.13
C ILE A 188 -10.21 2.26 5.73
N CYS A 189 -9.07 2.47 6.37
CA CYS A 189 -7.85 1.70 6.12
C CYS A 189 -7.77 0.48 7.06
N TRP A 190 -6.86 -0.44 6.74
CA TRP A 190 -6.62 -1.65 7.52
C TRP A 190 -5.60 -1.38 8.63
N ASP A 191 -5.74 -2.03 9.79
CA ASP A 191 -4.70 -2.00 10.82
C ASP A 191 -3.54 -2.90 10.38
N SER A 192 -2.52 -2.30 9.77
CA SER A 192 -1.40 -3.04 9.21
C SER A 192 -0.09 -2.31 9.45
N GLY A 193 0.93 -3.06 9.88
CA GLY A 193 2.27 -2.54 10.16
C GLY A 193 3.14 -2.42 8.92
N ARG A 194 2.56 -2.34 7.73
CA ARG A 194 3.29 -2.48 6.45
C ARG A 194 3.18 -1.27 5.54
N TYR A 195 2.39 -0.23 5.83
CA TYR A 195 2.21 0.89 4.89
C TYR A 195 3.53 1.63 4.68
N GLY A 196 4.21 2.00 5.77
CA GLY A 196 5.52 2.67 5.73
C GLY A 196 6.56 1.89 4.94
N ALA A 197 6.75 0.61 5.27
CA ALA A 197 7.72 -0.25 4.57
C ALA A 197 7.36 -0.50 3.10
N ASN A 198 6.06 -0.65 2.77
CA ASN A 198 5.63 -0.85 1.40
C ASN A 198 5.82 0.41 0.54
N PHE A 199 5.58 1.61 1.09
CA PHE A 199 5.88 2.87 0.40
C PHE A 199 7.34 2.90 -0.06
N TRP A 200 8.26 2.60 0.85
CA TRP A 200 9.68 2.59 0.53
C TRP A 200 10.07 1.51 -0.47
N ARG A 201 9.50 0.30 -0.36
CA ARG A 201 9.72 -0.76 -1.36
C ARG A 201 9.36 -0.28 -2.76
N HIS A 202 8.21 0.34 -2.93
CA HIS A 202 7.79 0.84 -4.24
C HIS A 202 8.61 2.05 -4.72
N TRP A 203 9.03 2.95 -3.83
CA TRP A 203 9.90 4.06 -4.20
C TRP A 203 11.28 3.59 -4.66
N GLN A 204 11.83 2.56 -4.01
CA GLN A 204 13.08 1.90 -4.40
C GLN A 204 12.97 1.26 -5.79
N MET A 205 11.79 0.80 -6.18
CA MET A 205 11.52 0.33 -7.55
C MET A 205 11.43 1.46 -8.59
N GLY A 206 11.81 2.70 -8.25
CA GLY A 206 11.86 3.80 -9.20
C GLY A 206 10.56 4.58 -9.37
N LYS A 207 9.55 4.35 -8.52
CA LYS A 207 8.22 4.99 -8.64
C LYS A 207 8.17 6.38 -8.00
N PRO A 208 7.33 7.31 -8.51
CA PRO A 208 7.03 8.60 -7.86
C PRO A 208 6.33 8.39 -6.52
N PHE A 209 6.43 9.36 -5.61
CA PHE A 209 5.89 9.23 -4.25
C PHE A 209 4.40 8.89 -4.22
N ALA A 210 3.59 9.53 -5.08
CA ALA A 210 2.17 9.22 -5.17
C ALA A 210 1.94 7.76 -5.54
N GLN A 211 2.57 7.26 -6.60
CA GLN A 211 2.44 5.85 -7.01
C GLN A 211 2.94 4.89 -5.93
N SER A 212 4.05 5.21 -5.26
CA SER A 212 4.59 4.39 -4.17
C SER A 212 3.64 4.26 -2.99
N TRP A 213 2.93 5.33 -2.63
CA TRP A 213 1.90 5.30 -1.61
C TRP A 213 0.68 4.48 -2.04
N LEU A 214 0.16 4.74 -3.25
CA LEU A 214 -1.02 4.06 -3.78
C LEU A 214 -0.80 2.54 -3.90
N ASP A 215 0.35 2.12 -4.42
CA ASP A 215 0.68 0.70 -4.56
C ASP A 215 1.03 0.06 -3.23
N GLY A 216 1.73 0.77 -2.35
CA GLY A 216 2.10 0.26 -1.03
C GLY A 216 0.91 0.03 -0.12
N ALA A 217 -0.12 0.86 -0.24
CA ALA A 217 -1.42 0.63 0.37
C ALA A 217 -2.15 -0.56 -0.27
N TRP A 218 -2.24 -0.59 -1.60
CA TRP A 218 -2.90 -1.68 -2.35
C TRP A 218 -2.37 -3.06 -1.97
N ASP A 219 -1.07 -3.12 -1.73
CA ASP A 219 -0.31 -4.26 -1.28
C ASP A 219 -0.89 -4.88 0.02
N ILE A 220 -1.40 -4.07 0.94
CA ILE A 220 -2.06 -4.55 2.18
C ILE A 220 -3.46 -5.09 1.87
N ALA A 221 -4.25 -4.29 1.17
CA ALA A 221 -5.58 -4.64 0.77
C ALA A 221 -6.02 -3.79 -0.44
N PRO A 222 -6.56 -4.39 -1.49
CA PRO A 222 -6.95 -3.67 -2.71
C PRO A 222 -8.40 -3.16 -2.70
N ASP A 223 -9.09 -3.23 -1.56
CA ASP A 223 -10.46 -2.74 -1.36
C ASP A 223 -10.50 -1.39 -0.61
N GLN A 224 -9.33 -0.80 -0.35
CA GLN A 224 -9.18 0.53 0.22
C GLN A 224 -8.89 1.55 -0.89
N SER A 225 -9.16 2.82 -0.60
CA SER A 225 -8.97 3.97 -1.50
C SER A 225 -7.84 4.84 -0.98
N PRO A 226 -6.55 4.52 -1.26
CA PRO A 226 -5.43 5.39 -0.93
C PRO A 226 -5.43 6.62 -1.84
N VAL A 227 -4.99 7.75 -1.31
CA VAL A 227 -4.97 9.07 -1.96
C VAL A 227 -3.62 9.73 -1.72
N ALA A 228 -3.08 10.35 -2.77
CA ALA A 228 -1.99 11.31 -2.69
C ALA A 228 -2.46 12.65 -3.23
N CYS A 229 -2.13 13.74 -2.57
CA CYS A 229 -2.46 15.10 -2.96
C CYS A 229 -1.19 15.93 -3.05
N ALA A 230 -1.09 16.81 -4.05
CA ALA A 230 -0.01 17.75 -4.22
C ALA A 230 -0.55 19.18 -4.30
N CYS A 231 0.26 20.13 -3.85
CA CYS A 231 -0.06 21.55 -3.77
C CYS A 231 1.04 22.36 -4.46
N GLY A 232 0.67 23.13 -5.49
CA GLY A 232 1.58 23.88 -6.33
C GLY A 232 1.04 25.26 -6.71
N PRO A 233 1.84 26.06 -7.44
CA PRO A 233 1.41 27.40 -7.87
C PRO A 233 0.21 27.35 -8.82
N THR A 234 0.09 26.27 -9.61
CA THR A 234 -1.06 26.01 -10.49
C THR A 234 -1.50 24.56 -10.35
N PRO A 235 -2.75 24.22 -10.74
CA PRO A 235 -3.23 22.84 -10.70
C PRO A 235 -2.41 21.89 -11.59
N GLU A 236 -1.88 22.37 -12.72
CA GLU A 236 -1.01 21.60 -13.62
C GLU A 236 0.34 21.29 -13.00
N ALA A 237 0.94 22.26 -12.30
CA ALA A 237 2.18 22.05 -11.55
C ALA A 237 1.97 21.02 -10.43
N ALA A 238 0.85 21.11 -9.71
CA ALA A 238 0.46 20.12 -8.71
C ALA A 238 0.27 18.72 -9.32
N LEU A 239 -0.38 18.62 -10.47
CA LEU A 239 -0.56 17.36 -11.17
C LEU A 239 0.79 16.75 -11.61
N ALA A 240 1.68 17.57 -12.18
CA ALA A 240 3.01 17.11 -12.59
C ALA A 240 3.81 16.56 -11.39
N MET A 241 3.72 17.17 -10.21
CA MET A 241 4.37 16.66 -9.00
C MET A 241 3.89 15.25 -8.62
N LEU A 242 2.58 14.96 -8.70
CA LEU A 242 2.04 13.63 -8.41
C LEU A 242 2.65 12.52 -9.29
N PHE A 243 2.99 12.82 -10.53
CA PHE A 243 3.50 11.83 -11.49
C PHE A 243 5.03 11.76 -11.59
N SER A 244 5.75 12.73 -11.03
CA SER A 244 7.21 12.84 -11.24
C SER A 244 8.03 12.96 -9.95
N GLU A 245 7.45 13.45 -8.85
CA GLU A 245 8.23 13.79 -7.67
C GLU A 245 8.70 12.53 -6.92
N ARG A 246 10.02 12.44 -6.73
CA ARG A 246 10.72 11.29 -6.12
C ARG A 246 11.70 11.69 -5.03
N ARG A 247 11.86 12.99 -4.77
CA ARG A 247 12.77 13.56 -3.77
C ARG A 247 12.03 14.52 -2.87
N PHE A 248 12.36 14.50 -1.59
CA PHE A 248 11.78 15.38 -0.59
C PHE A 248 12.45 16.75 -0.64
N ARG A 249 11.90 17.65 -1.46
CA ARG A 249 12.35 19.03 -1.65
C ARG A 249 12.11 19.89 -0.42
N ALA A 250 13.03 20.82 -0.18
CA ALA A 250 12.89 21.81 0.90
C ALA A 250 11.93 22.95 0.52
N GLU A 251 11.73 23.22 -0.77
CA GLU A 251 10.93 24.36 -1.22
C GLU A 251 9.48 24.26 -0.76
N CYS A 252 8.94 25.37 -0.27
CA CYS A 252 7.54 25.49 0.08
C CYS A 252 6.64 25.14 -1.11
N GLY A 253 5.58 24.38 -0.86
CA GLY A 253 4.48 24.25 -1.82
C GLY A 253 3.66 25.54 -1.89
N SER A 254 2.65 25.56 -2.76
CA SER A 254 1.69 26.66 -2.81
C SER A 254 0.28 26.11 -2.69
N ALA A 255 -0.55 26.74 -1.86
CA ALA A 255 -1.94 26.36 -1.65
C ALA A 255 -2.88 26.85 -2.78
N GLN A 256 -2.36 27.44 -3.86
CA GLN A 256 -3.17 27.97 -4.95
C GLN A 256 -3.72 26.88 -5.87
N GLY A 257 -2.86 25.97 -6.33
CA GLY A 257 -3.21 24.86 -7.20
C GLY A 257 -3.15 23.53 -6.47
N TRP A 258 -4.21 22.74 -6.60
CA TRP A 258 -4.33 21.44 -5.97
C TRP A 258 -4.50 20.37 -7.03
N ALA A 259 -3.86 19.23 -6.82
CA ALA A 259 -4.13 18.01 -7.54
C ALA A 259 -4.17 16.84 -6.57
N TRP A 260 -4.97 15.82 -6.87
CA TRP A 260 -4.94 14.57 -6.13
C TRP A 260 -5.10 13.38 -7.06
N ARG A 261 -4.54 12.25 -6.64
CA ARG A 261 -4.57 10.98 -7.34
C ARG A 261 -4.92 9.87 -6.37
N TRP A 262 -5.80 8.97 -6.76
CA TRP A 262 -6.30 7.90 -5.90
C TRP A 262 -6.56 6.60 -6.66
N HIS A 263 -6.56 5.49 -5.92
CA HIS A 263 -7.08 4.23 -6.43
C HIS A 263 -8.55 4.08 -6.01
N ALA A 264 -9.46 3.93 -6.98
CA ALA A 264 -10.87 3.65 -6.75
C ALA A 264 -11.17 2.16 -7.02
N PRO A 265 -11.51 1.36 -5.99
CA PRO A 265 -11.95 -0.01 -6.19
C PRO A 265 -13.26 -0.07 -6.99
N ALA A 266 -13.27 -0.82 -8.10
CA ALA A 266 -14.48 -1.04 -8.89
C ALA A 266 -15.22 -2.29 -8.35
N ALA A 267 -16.07 -2.10 -7.34
CA ALA A 267 -16.74 -3.20 -6.63
C ALA A 267 -17.52 -4.16 -7.55
N VAL A 268 -18.13 -3.65 -8.63
CA VAL A 268 -18.86 -4.44 -9.64
C VAL A 268 -17.92 -5.36 -10.46
N HIS A 269 -16.61 -5.12 -10.41
CA HIS A 269 -15.59 -5.88 -11.11
C HIS A 269 -14.68 -6.62 -10.13
N GLN A 270 -15.26 -7.24 -9.11
CA GLN A 270 -14.58 -8.12 -8.18
C GLN A 270 -15.09 -9.56 -8.34
N ARG A 271 -14.17 -10.53 -8.31
CA ARG A 271 -14.51 -11.96 -8.28
C ARG A 271 -15.20 -12.32 -6.95
N ALA A 272 -16.24 -13.15 -7.01
CA ALA A 272 -16.80 -13.80 -5.82
C ALA A 272 -15.78 -14.79 -5.19
N PRO A 273 -15.77 -14.97 -3.86
CA PRO A 273 -14.98 -16.01 -3.21
C PRO A 273 -15.16 -17.39 -3.86
N THR A 274 -14.09 -18.15 -4.07
CA THR A 274 -14.15 -19.45 -4.77
C THR A 274 -14.58 -20.55 -3.82
N LEU A 275 -14.03 -20.56 -2.60
CA LEU A 275 -14.26 -21.60 -1.60
C LEU A 275 -14.68 -20.96 -0.28
N THR A 276 -15.79 -21.44 0.27
CA THR A 276 -16.24 -21.13 1.64
C THR A 276 -16.16 -22.34 2.57
N GLU A 277 -15.91 -23.52 2.00
CA GLU A 277 -15.67 -24.78 2.70
C GLU A 277 -14.36 -25.41 2.20
N PRO A 278 -13.60 -26.09 3.09
CA PRO A 278 -12.34 -26.70 2.69
C PRO A 278 -12.60 -27.89 1.74
N PRO A 279 -11.73 -28.13 0.74
CA PRO A 279 -11.79 -29.34 -0.06
C PRO A 279 -11.64 -30.60 0.82
N ALA A 280 -12.22 -31.72 0.37
CA ALA A 280 -12.12 -33.00 1.07
C ALA A 280 -10.66 -33.43 1.29
N GLU A 281 -9.80 -33.20 0.28
CA GLU A 281 -8.37 -33.40 0.36
C GLU A 281 -7.64 -32.17 -0.17
N PHE A 282 -6.57 -31.76 0.51
CA PHE A 282 -5.70 -30.67 0.07
C PHE A 282 -4.26 -30.94 0.48
N SER A 283 -3.31 -30.35 -0.26
CA SER A 283 -1.88 -30.52 0.00
C SER A 283 -1.27 -29.21 0.44
N ALA A 284 -0.35 -29.25 1.41
CA ALA A 284 0.58 -28.14 1.57
C ALA A 284 1.51 -28.09 0.35
N VAL A 285 1.95 -26.89 -0.04
CA VAL A 285 2.75 -26.71 -1.25
C VAL A 285 4.05 -25.98 -0.92
N ARG A 286 5.17 -26.54 -1.37
CA ARG A 286 6.48 -25.91 -1.25
C ARG A 286 6.71 -25.04 -2.48
N LEU A 287 7.04 -23.78 -2.26
CA LEU A 287 7.34 -22.81 -3.31
C LEU A 287 8.86 -22.69 -3.50
N VAL A 288 9.31 -22.47 -4.73
CA VAL A 288 10.74 -22.26 -5.05
C VAL A 288 11.24 -21.03 -4.32
N PRO A 289 12.30 -21.10 -3.49
CA PRO A 289 12.83 -19.95 -2.76
C PRO A 289 13.04 -18.75 -3.68
N VAL A 290 12.67 -17.55 -3.20
CA VAL A 290 12.73 -16.31 -3.98
C VAL A 290 14.11 -16.11 -4.63
N ALA A 291 15.20 -16.29 -3.87
CA ALA A 291 16.56 -16.12 -4.39
C ALA A 291 16.88 -17.04 -5.59
N GLN A 292 16.21 -18.19 -5.68
CA GLN A 292 16.42 -19.23 -6.69
C GLN A 292 15.39 -19.15 -7.84
N ASP A 293 14.25 -18.48 -7.65
CA ASP A 293 13.21 -18.39 -8.68
C ASP A 293 13.55 -17.34 -9.75
N ARG A 294 14.18 -17.82 -10.83
CA ARG A 294 14.58 -17.01 -12.01
C ARG A 294 13.71 -17.27 -13.25
N HIS A 295 12.78 -18.21 -13.19
CA HIS A 295 12.04 -18.68 -14.37
C HIS A 295 11.17 -17.58 -14.99
N LEU A 296 10.40 -16.86 -14.16
CA LEU A 296 9.56 -15.76 -14.64
C LEU A 296 10.41 -14.62 -15.22
N VAL A 297 11.53 -14.30 -14.58
CA VAL A 297 12.50 -13.30 -15.06
C VAL A 297 13.00 -13.66 -16.45
N GLN A 298 13.49 -14.89 -16.61
CA GLN A 298 14.00 -15.39 -17.90
C GLN A 298 12.93 -15.33 -19.00
N SER A 299 11.69 -15.72 -18.67
CA SER A 299 10.56 -15.65 -19.59
C SER A 299 10.27 -14.21 -20.05
N VAL A 300 10.21 -13.26 -19.11
CA VAL A 300 9.97 -11.85 -19.42
C VAL A 300 11.13 -11.24 -20.22
N MET A 301 12.37 -11.45 -19.79
CA MET A 301 13.56 -10.92 -20.47
C MET A 301 13.69 -11.47 -21.89
N SER A 302 13.49 -12.78 -22.08
CA SER A 302 13.51 -13.42 -23.40
C SER A 302 12.45 -12.82 -24.33
N ARG A 303 11.22 -12.62 -23.84
CA ARG A 303 10.13 -12.01 -24.63
C ARG A 303 10.37 -10.56 -25.00
N LEU A 304 11.10 -9.83 -24.16
CA LEU A 304 11.46 -8.44 -24.41
C LEU A 304 12.75 -8.31 -25.23
N GLY A 305 13.45 -9.42 -25.53
CA GLY A 305 14.76 -9.38 -26.18
C GLY A 305 15.78 -8.61 -25.34
N LEU A 306 15.74 -8.79 -24.02
CA LEU A 306 16.69 -8.22 -23.07
C LEU A 306 17.73 -9.28 -22.73
N ASP A 307 19.00 -8.94 -22.91
CA ASP A 307 20.09 -9.84 -22.55
C ASP A 307 20.32 -9.83 -21.03
N ALA A 308 20.28 -11.00 -20.42
CA ALA A 308 20.55 -11.18 -19.00
C ALA A 308 22.01 -10.86 -18.64
N ALA A 309 22.94 -10.95 -19.59
CA ALA A 309 24.33 -10.56 -19.39
C ALA A 309 24.50 -9.04 -19.17
N LEU A 310 23.54 -8.23 -19.65
CA LEU A 310 23.54 -6.77 -19.51
C LEU A 310 22.80 -6.30 -18.25
N ALA A 311 22.28 -7.24 -17.45
CA ALA A 311 21.48 -6.91 -16.29
C ALA A 311 22.37 -6.58 -15.09
N ALA A 312 22.28 -5.34 -14.59
CA ALA A 312 22.92 -5.00 -13.33
C ALA A 312 22.28 -5.83 -12.21
N THR A 313 23.11 -6.62 -11.51
CA THR A 313 22.70 -7.40 -10.35
C THR A 313 23.41 -6.87 -9.12
N ASP A 314 22.66 -6.49 -8.08
CA ASP A 314 23.27 -6.07 -6.82
C ASP A 314 23.67 -7.25 -5.93
N ALA A 315 24.32 -6.97 -4.81
CA ALA A 315 24.75 -7.99 -3.85
C ALA A 315 23.58 -8.77 -3.21
N GLN A 316 22.35 -8.25 -3.31
CA GLN A 316 21.13 -8.83 -2.79
C GLN A 316 20.34 -9.60 -3.88
N GLY A 317 20.86 -9.63 -5.10
CA GLY A 317 20.28 -10.35 -6.24
C GLY A 317 19.12 -9.61 -6.91
N ALA A 318 18.91 -8.33 -6.63
CA ALA A 318 18.00 -7.47 -7.36
C ALA A 318 18.53 -7.24 -8.77
N ILE A 319 17.63 -7.14 -9.75
CA ILE A 319 17.97 -6.93 -11.15
C ILE A 319 17.36 -5.61 -11.60
N SER A 320 18.11 -4.79 -12.32
CA SER A 320 17.57 -3.61 -13.00
C SER A 320 18.11 -3.51 -14.41
N LEU A 321 17.22 -3.23 -15.36
CA LEU A 321 17.56 -3.00 -16.76
C LEU A 321 16.65 -1.93 -17.35
N ALA A 322 17.22 -1.04 -18.15
CA ALA A 322 16.48 -0.05 -18.93
C ALA A 322 16.88 -0.11 -20.40
N ARG A 323 15.91 0.11 -21.31
CA ARG A 323 16.14 0.29 -22.76
C ARG A 323 15.12 1.28 -23.31
N GLY A 324 15.55 2.51 -23.56
CA GLY A 324 14.63 3.60 -23.90
C GLY A 324 13.60 3.81 -22.79
N ALA A 325 12.31 3.83 -23.14
CA ALA A 325 11.21 3.96 -22.18
C ALA A 325 10.89 2.68 -21.40
N LEU A 326 11.48 1.54 -21.77
CA LEU A 326 11.25 0.27 -21.08
C LEU A 326 12.14 0.17 -19.85
N ARG A 327 11.54 -0.14 -18.70
CA ARG A 327 12.26 -0.41 -17.45
C ARG A 327 11.81 -1.74 -16.86
N PHE A 328 12.75 -2.65 -16.64
CA PHE A 328 12.54 -3.92 -15.97
C PHE A 328 13.29 -3.94 -14.64
N GLN A 329 12.60 -4.29 -13.56
CA GLN A 329 13.21 -4.43 -12.25
C GLN A 329 12.72 -5.68 -11.53
N ARG A 330 13.60 -6.28 -10.74
CA ARG A 330 13.28 -7.30 -9.76
C ARG A 330 13.94 -6.96 -8.43
N ASP A 331 13.18 -6.91 -7.35
CA ASP A 331 13.74 -6.71 -6.00
C ASP A 331 14.24 -8.03 -5.37
N SER A 332 14.87 -7.92 -4.20
CA SER A 332 15.37 -9.05 -3.40
C SER A 332 14.25 -9.97 -2.90
N GLU A 333 13.01 -9.48 -2.82
CA GLU A 333 11.83 -10.26 -2.46
C GLU A 333 11.16 -10.95 -3.66
N GLY A 334 11.75 -10.80 -4.86
CA GLY A 334 11.30 -11.45 -6.08
C GLY A 334 10.11 -10.77 -6.75
N ARG A 335 9.73 -9.56 -6.31
CA ARG A 335 8.76 -8.75 -7.03
C ARG A 335 9.36 -8.28 -8.34
N ILE A 336 8.59 -8.39 -9.40
CA ILE A 336 8.96 -7.90 -10.73
C ILE A 336 8.11 -6.69 -11.05
N LEU A 337 8.74 -5.64 -11.57
CA LEU A 337 8.11 -4.48 -12.20
C LEU A 337 8.60 -4.37 -13.64
N LEU A 338 7.68 -4.35 -14.58
CA LEU A 338 7.94 -3.95 -15.97
C LEU A 338 7.15 -2.69 -16.25
N GLU A 339 7.83 -1.63 -16.67
CA GLU A 339 7.23 -0.40 -17.19
C GLU A 339 7.56 -0.28 -18.67
N LEU A 340 6.55 0.07 -19.46
CA LEU A 340 6.60 0.09 -20.92
C LEU A 340 6.49 1.50 -21.50
N GLY A 341 6.17 2.50 -20.68
CA GLY A 341 6.06 3.89 -21.11
C GLY A 341 5.69 4.83 -19.98
N ASP A 342 5.57 6.11 -20.33
CA ASP A 342 5.30 7.18 -19.37
C ASP A 342 3.92 7.06 -18.73
N CYS A 343 3.94 6.92 -17.40
CA CYS A 343 2.75 6.88 -16.56
C CYS A 343 2.24 8.29 -16.24
N GLY A 344 2.10 9.16 -17.25
CA GLY A 344 1.54 10.50 -17.09
C GLY A 344 0.01 10.52 -16.85
N PRO A 345 -0.58 11.69 -16.59
CA PRO A 345 -2.02 11.82 -16.35
C PRO A 345 -2.85 11.37 -17.56
N GLY A 346 -4.05 10.88 -17.26
CA GLY A 346 -5.07 10.55 -18.26
C GLY A 346 -5.59 11.78 -19.01
N ARG A 347 -6.46 11.53 -20.00
CA ARG A 347 -7.14 12.58 -20.77
C ARG A 347 -8.65 12.46 -20.58
N GLY A 348 -9.15 13.13 -19.54
CA GLY A 348 -10.55 13.16 -19.14
C GLY A 348 -11.06 11.83 -18.61
N LEU A 349 -12.33 11.83 -18.20
CA LEU A 349 -13.08 10.59 -17.97
C LEU A 349 -13.41 9.94 -19.31
N ARG A 350 -13.32 8.60 -19.35
CA ARG A 350 -13.67 7.79 -20.51
C ARG A 350 -14.53 6.62 -20.07
N GLU A 351 -15.35 6.13 -20.99
CA GLU A 351 -16.11 4.90 -20.76
C GLU A 351 -15.15 3.74 -20.53
N ILE A 352 -15.44 2.98 -19.47
CA ILE A 352 -14.67 1.80 -19.10
C ILE A 352 -15.22 0.62 -19.91
N PRO A 353 -14.39 -0.07 -20.70
CA PRO A 353 -14.82 -1.25 -21.44
C PRO A 353 -15.40 -2.34 -20.51
N PRO A 354 -16.30 -3.20 -21.00
CA PRO A 354 -16.81 -4.33 -20.21
C PRO A 354 -15.69 -5.18 -19.60
N CYS A 355 -15.89 -5.68 -18.38
CA CYS A 355 -14.88 -6.44 -17.63
C CYS A 355 -14.28 -7.61 -18.43
N ARG A 356 -15.10 -8.35 -19.20
CA ARG A 356 -14.63 -9.44 -20.07
C ARG A 356 -13.58 -8.96 -21.08
N THR A 357 -13.78 -7.79 -21.67
CA THR A 357 -12.85 -7.17 -22.63
C THR A 357 -11.54 -6.78 -21.93
N LEU A 358 -11.63 -6.15 -20.76
CA LEU A 358 -10.45 -5.77 -19.97
C LEU A 358 -9.61 -6.99 -19.58
N VAL A 359 -10.25 -8.06 -19.09
CA VAL A 359 -9.58 -9.31 -18.73
C VAL A 359 -8.93 -9.98 -19.95
N GLY A 360 -9.62 -9.98 -21.10
CA GLY A 360 -9.08 -10.49 -22.36
C GLY A 360 -7.83 -9.73 -22.81
N ARG A 361 -7.89 -8.39 -22.82
CA ARG A 361 -6.75 -7.52 -23.13
C ARG A 361 -5.57 -7.76 -22.19
N ALA A 362 -5.84 -7.77 -20.88
CA ALA A 362 -4.80 -8.00 -19.88
C ALA A 362 -4.15 -9.38 -20.05
N ARG A 363 -4.92 -10.46 -20.23
CA ARG A 363 -4.37 -11.81 -20.47
C ARG A 363 -3.51 -11.85 -21.73
N ASN A 364 -3.92 -11.21 -22.82
CA ASN A 364 -3.15 -11.18 -24.05
C ASN A 364 -1.82 -10.44 -23.85
N ALA A 365 -1.84 -9.26 -23.22
CA ALA A 365 -0.64 -8.50 -22.90
C ALA A 365 0.31 -9.29 -21.98
N LEU A 366 -0.21 -9.95 -20.94
CA LEU A 366 0.59 -10.79 -20.04
C LEU A 366 1.28 -11.95 -20.78
N ARG A 367 0.62 -12.57 -21.78
CA ARG A 367 1.26 -13.58 -22.64
C ARG A 367 2.35 -12.96 -23.53
N GLN A 368 2.05 -11.83 -24.16
CA GLN A 368 2.97 -11.13 -25.05
C GLN A 368 4.27 -10.73 -24.33
N HIS A 369 4.18 -10.25 -23.09
CA HIS A 369 5.31 -9.83 -22.27
C HIS A 369 5.93 -10.96 -21.41
N GLY A 370 5.52 -12.22 -21.58
CA GLY A 370 6.16 -13.36 -20.92
C GLY A 370 5.80 -13.61 -19.46
N PHE A 371 4.73 -12.98 -18.94
CA PHE A 371 4.26 -13.18 -17.56
C PHE A 371 3.39 -14.43 -17.36
N LEU A 372 3.12 -15.18 -18.44
CA LEU A 372 2.34 -16.42 -18.41
C LEU A 372 3.14 -17.61 -18.97
N PRO A 373 4.25 -17.99 -18.35
CA PRO A 373 4.97 -19.19 -18.77
C PRO A 373 4.14 -20.46 -18.45
N ALA A 374 4.48 -21.57 -19.10
CA ALA A 374 3.77 -22.85 -18.93
C ALA A 374 3.67 -23.25 -17.44
N GLY A 375 2.50 -23.77 -17.04
CA GLY A 375 2.21 -24.14 -15.65
C GLY A 375 1.83 -22.99 -14.72
N THR A 376 1.74 -21.75 -15.22
CA THR A 376 1.23 -20.62 -14.43
C THR A 376 -0.28 -20.62 -14.42
N GLU A 377 -0.89 -20.91 -13.27
CA GLU A 377 -2.34 -20.82 -13.10
C GLU A 377 -2.73 -19.48 -12.47
N LEU A 378 -3.64 -18.76 -13.11
CA LEU A 378 -4.15 -17.49 -12.63
C LEU A 378 -5.68 -17.42 -12.68
N VAL A 379 -6.24 -16.89 -11.61
CA VAL A 379 -7.64 -16.47 -11.55
C VAL A 379 -7.74 -14.95 -11.59
N PHE A 380 -8.76 -14.44 -12.28
CA PHE A 380 -9.08 -13.02 -12.20
C PHE A 380 -9.50 -12.67 -10.76
N ASP A 381 -9.02 -11.54 -10.23
CA ASP A 381 -9.37 -11.07 -8.88
C ASP A 381 -10.28 -9.87 -8.94
N ARG A 382 -9.83 -8.78 -9.57
CA ARG A 382 -10.58 -7.54 -9.63
C ARG A 382 -10.06 -6.56 -10.69
N VAL A 383 -10.87 -5.53 -10.95
CA VAL A 383 -10.45 -4.28 -11.61
C VAL A 383 -10.46 -3.15 -10.59
N SER A 384 -9.55 -2.19 -10.71
CA SER A 384 -9.66 -0.89 -10.07
C SER A 384 -9.11 0.19 -10.97
N LEU A 385 -9.40 1.44 -10.61
CA LEU A 385 -9.08 2.60 -11.42
C LEU A 385 -8.05 3.44 -10.67
N ALA A 386 -7.07 3.98 -11.38
CA ALA A 386 -6.30 5.11 -10.91
C ALA A 386 -6.90 6.37 -11.53
N LEU A 387 -7.36 7.28 -10.68
CA LEU A 387 -7.99 8.53 -11.06
C LEU A 387 -7.13 9.69 -10.56
N SER A 388 -7.17 10.81 -11.26
CA SER A 388 -6.62 12.07 -10.79
C SER A 388 -7.61 13.21 -10.99
N ALA A 389 -7.47 14.27 -10.20
CA ALA A 389 -8.25 15.48 -10.37
C ALA A 389 -7.45 16.72 -9.97
N THR A 390 -7.87 17.86 -10.51
CA THR A 390 -7.23 19.16 -10.27
C THR A 390 -8.26 20.22 -9.89
N ALA A 391 -7.90 21.11 -8.97
CA ALA A 391 -8.71 22.26 -8.56
C ALA A 391 -7.84 23.47 -8.21
N SER A 392 -8.43 24.66 -8.21
CA SER A 392 -7.76 25.91 -7.84
C SER A 392 -8.48 26.60 -6.70
N LEU A 393 -7.72 27.10 -5.72
CA LEU A 393 -8.26 27.88 -4.61
C LEU A 393 -8.91 29.19 -5.07
N SER A 394 -8.44 29.74 -6.19
CA SER A 394 -9.01 30.95 -6.79
C SER A 394 -10.28 30.70 -7.61
N ARG A 395 -10.66 29.43 -7.82
CA ARG A 395 -11.80 29.03 -8.67
C ARG A 395 -12.59 27.89 -8.02
N LEU A 396 -13.06 28.11 -6.79
CA LEU A 396 -13.86 27.13 -6.03
C LEU A 396 -15.26 26.92 -6.62
N ASP A 397 -15.71 27.84 -7.46
CA ASP A 397 -16.94 27.75 -8.24
C ASP A 397 -16.86 26.69 -9.36
N GLN A 398 -15.65 26.30 -9.77
CA GLN A 398 -15.44 25.32 -10.82
C GLN A 398 -15.32 23.91 -10.23
N PRO A 399 -16.06 22.93 -10.78
CA PRO A 399 -15.91 21.55 -10.33
C PRO A 399 -14.49 21.05 -10.63
N PRO A 400 -13.93 20.13 -9.81
CA PRO A 400 -12.65 19.51 -10.10
C PRO A 400 -12.64 18.85 -11.48
N VAL A 401 -11.54 19.00 -12.20
CA VAL A 401 -11.34 18.34 -13.50
C VAL A 401 -10.80 16.94 -13.25
N GLU A 402 -11.64 15.92 -13.48
CA GLU A 402 -11.28 14.51 -13.26
C GLU A 402 -10.73 13.82 -14.51
N ASN A 403 -9.74 12.95 -14.30
CA ASN A 403 -9.10 12.13 -15.34
C ASN A 403 -9.08 10.65 -14.92
N LEU A 404 -9.35 9.77 -15.88
CA LEU A 404 -9.03 8.36 -15.75
C LEU A 404 -7.61 8.11 -16.25
N ASP A 405 -6.69 7.94 -15.32
CA ASP A 405 -5.27 7.74 -15.63
C ASP A 405 -5.03 6.29 -16.07
N GLU A 406 -5.52 5.33 -15.29
CA GLU A 406 -5.20 3.91 -15.47
C GLU A 406 -6.36 2.99 -15.10
N ILE A 407 -6.48 1.89 -15.83
CA ILE A 407 -7.30 0.73 -15.49
C ILE A 407 -6.35 -0.38 -15.04
N ILE A 408 -6.47 -0.81 -13.79
CA ILE A 408 -5.62 -1.81 -13.15
C ILE A 408 -6.39 -3.13 -13.09
N VAL A 409 -5.96 -4.13 -13.86
CA VAL A 409 -6.51 -5.48 -13.83
C VAL A 409 -5.61 -6.37 -12.98
N LYS A 410 -6.19 -7.02 -11.96
CA LYS A 410 -5.46 -7.89 -11.04
C LYS A 410 -5.88 -9.35 -11.22
N PHE A 411 -4.88 -10.22 -11.20
CA PHE A 411 -4.99 -11.66 -11.13
C PHE A 411 -4.32 -12.17 -9.84
N ARG A 412 -4.76 -13.34 -9.39
CA ARG A 412 -4.13 -14.10 -8.31
C ARG A 412 -3.61 -15.41 -8.87
N GLN A 413 -2.45 -15.82 -8.38
CA GLN A 413 -1.97 -17.18 -8.52
C GLN A 413 -3.01 -18.13 -7.94
N SER A 414 -3.31 -19.19 -8.69
CA SER A 414 -3.98 -20.37 -8.14
C SER A 414 -3.00 -21.54 -8.08
N ILE A 415 -3.26 -22.46 -7.16
CA ILE A 415 -2.58 -23.74 -7.09
C ILE A 415 -3.66 -24.79 -7.05
N ASP A 416 -3.74 -25.63 -8.07
CA ASP A 416 -4.76 -26.67 -8.22
C ASP A 416 -6.18 -26.05 -8.14
N GLY A 417 -6.37 -24.91 -8.81
CA GLY A 417 -7.64 -24.15 -8.81
C GLY A 417 -7.94 -23.33 -7.56
N ILE A 418 -7.14 -23.44 -6.49
CA ILE A 418 -7.34 -22.71 -5.22
C ILE A 418 -6.53 -21.40 -5.23
N PRO A 419 -7.14 -20.22 -5.01
CA PRO A 419 -6.44 -18.94 -5.07
C PRO A 419 -5.48 -18.71 -3.89
N VAL A 420 -4.37 -18.01 -4.14
CA VAL A 420 -3.50 -17.47 -3.09
C VAL A 420 -4.11 -16.22 -2.46
N LEU A 421 -4.27 -16.23 -1.14
CA LEU A 421 -4.90 -15.15 -0.39
C LEU A 421 -3.90 -14.18 0.25
N THR A 422 -2.67 -14.61 0.53
CA THR A 422 -1.67 -13.77 1.23
C THR A 422 -1.50 -12.38 0.59
N PRO A 423 -1.60 -11.29 1.36
CA PRO A 423 -1.24 -9.96 0.89
C PRO A 423 0.21 -9.90 0.41
N ASN A 424 0.44 -9.34 -0.77
CA ASN A 424 1.75 -9.21 -1.43
C ASN A 424 2.44 -10.50 -1.88
N ALA A 425 1.71 -11.62 -1.95
CA ALA A 425 2.23 -12.83 -2.54
C ALA A 425 1.22 -13.42 -3.53
N GLY A 426 1.71 -14.02 -4.61
CA GLY A 426 0.86 -14.63 -5.64
C GLY A 426 -0.05 -13.64 -6.37
N GLY A 427 0.35 -12.37 -6.53
CA GLY A 427 -0.40 -11.38 -7.30
C GLY A 427 0.25 -11.08 -8.64
N LEU A 428 -0.57 -10.81 -9.65
CA LEU A 428 -0.13 -10.24 -10.94
C LEU A 428 -1.06 -9.09 -11.30
N ARG A 429 -0.49 -7.90 -11.51
CA ARG A 429 -1.22 -6.67 -11.82
C ARG A 429 -0.77 -6.16 -13.17
N LEU A 430 -1.71 -5.68 -13.97
CA LEU A 430 -1.44 -4.98 -15.21
C LEU A 430 -2.21 -3.65 -15.20
N ALA A 431 -1.49 -2.54 -15.38
CA ALA A 431 -2.09 -1.23 -15.58
C ALA A 431 -2.06 -0.86 -17.06
N MET A 432 -3.19 -0.40 -17.58
CA MET A 432 -3.34 0.06 -18.96
C MET A 432 -4.11 1.38 -19.00
N ARG A 433 -3.91 2.17 -20.06
CA ARG A 433 -4.77 3.31 -20.36
C ARG A 433 -6.16 2.84 -20.84
N PRO A 434 -7.17 3.73 -20.83
CA PRO A 434 -8.50 3.40 -21.36
C PRO A 434 -8.50 2.94 -22.83
N ASP A 435 -7.54 3.42 -23.62
CA ASP A 435 -7.33 3.00 -25.02
C ASP A 435 -6.73 1.59 -25.16
N GLY A 436 -6.30 0.96 -24.06
CA GLY A 436 -5.69 -0.38 -24.03
C GLY A 436 -4.16 -0.38 -24.05
N THR A 437 -3.51 0.78 -24.12
CA THR A 437 -2.04 0.89 -24.03
C THR A 437 -1.56 0.40 -22.67
N VAL A 438 -0.72 -0.64 -22.65
CA VAL A 438 -0.17 -1.20 -21.41
C VAL A 438 0.94 -0.28 -20.89
N LEU A 439 0.85 0.10 -19.62
CA LEU A 439 1.80 1.00 -18.97
C LEU A 439 2.75 0.23 -18.05
N ARG A 440 2.20 -0.64 -17.20
CA ARG A 440 2.96 -1.38 -16.19
C ARG A 440 2.44 -2.79 -16.00
N ILE A 441 3.35 -3.72 -15.68
CA ILE A 441 3.03 -5.06 -15.19
C ILE A 441 3.83 -5.32 -13.91
N GLU A 442 3.16 -5.77 -12.87
CA GLU A 442 3.77 -6.11 -11.59
C GLU A 442 3.43 -7.53 -11.17
N SER A 443 4.44 -8.30 -10.77
CA SER A 443 4.28 -9.69 -10.36
C SER A 443 4.93 -9.97 -9.01
N THR A 444 4.26 -10.76 -8.18
CA THR A 444 4.81 -11.43 -6.99
C THR A 444 4.50 -12.92 -7.04
N LEU A 445 4.35 -13.48 -8.25
CA LEU A 445 4.11 -14.90 -8.47
C LEU A 445 5.30 -15.74 -8.01
N ARG A 446 5.02 -16.95 -7.53
CA ARG A 446 6.07 -17.88 -7.10
C ARG A 446 5.84 -19.27 -7.65
N ARG A 447 6.88 -19.88 -8.22
CA ARG A 447 6.75 -21.21 -8.79
C ARG A 447 6.55 -22.27 -7.69
N VAL A 448 5.67 -23.23 -7.96
CA VAL A 448 5.51 -24.43 -7.14
C VAL A 448 6.72 -25.34 -7.37
N ALA A 449 7.40 -25.69 -6.28
CA ALA A 449 8.52 -26.63 -6.30
C ALA A 449 8.03 -28.07 -6.10
N GLU A 450 7.15 -28.27 -5.10
CA GLU A 450 6.75 -29.60 -4.66
C GLU A 450 5.35 -29.54 -4.02
N ARG A 451 4.56 -30.59 -4.23
CA ARG A 451 3.29 -30.81 -3.52
C ARG A 451 3.53 -31.84 -2.42
N MET A 452 3.17 -31.50 -1.19
CA MET A 452 3.22 -32.45 -0.08
C MET A 452 2.11 -33.50 -0.26
N PRO A 453 2.17 -34.65 0.44
CA PRO A 453 1.07 -35.62 0.42
C PRO A 453 -0.27 -34.97 0.82
N PRO A 454 -1.37 -35.34 0.15
CA PRO A 454 -2.70 -34.81 0.47
C PRO A 454 -3.08 -35.17 1.90
N ARG A 455 -3.75 -34.22 2.55
CA ARG A 455 -4.32 -34.35 3.89
C ARG A 455 -5.82 -34.12 3.81
N ALA A 456 -6.58 -34.91 4.56
CA ALA A 456 -7.95 -34.59 4.87
C ALA A 456 -8.00 -33.50 5.95
N HIS A 457 -9.03 -32.66 5.93
CA HIS A 457 -9.27 -31.69 7.00
C HIS A 457 -9.51 -32.45 8.32
N ARG A 458 -8.56 -32.38 9.27
CA ARG A 458 -8.69 -33.04 10.58
C ARG A 458 -9.31 -32.09 11.61
N HIS A 459 -10.14 -32.66 12.48
CA HIS A 459 -10.81 -31.99 13.58
C HIS A 459 -9.82 -31.26 14.51
N GLY A 460 -10.07 -29.98 14.80
CA GLY A 460 -9.38 -29.21 15.84
C GLY A 460 -9.03 -27.79 15.39
N LEU A 461 -8.87 -26.88 16.36
CA LEU A 461 -8.09 -25.66 16.11
C LEU A 461 -6.63 -26.07 15.91
N PRO A 462 -5.82 -25.35 15.10
CA PRO A 462 -4.40 -25.68 14.91
C PRO A 462 -3.57 -25.67 16.20
N ASP A 463 -4.10 -25.09 17.29
CA ASP A 463 -3.49 -25.06 18.62
C ASP A 463 -3.97 -26.21 19.56
N ASP A 464 -4.92 -27.04 19.13
CA ASP A 464 -5.47 -28.11 19.98
C ASP A 464 -4.49 -29.30 20.05
N PRO A 465 -4.23 -29.87 21.23
CA PRO A 465 -3.48 -31.13 21.33
C PRO A 465 -4.19 -32.23 20.56
N PRO A 466 -3.46 -33.22 20.00
CA PRO A 466 -4.08 -34.31 19.26
C PRO A 466 -5.12 -35.00 20.16
N PRO A 467 -6.33 -35.27 19.63
CA PRO A 467 -7.37 -35.88 20.45
C PRO A 467 -6.89 -37.26 20.95
N PRO A 468 -7.22 -37.65 22.19
CA PRO A 468 -6.95 -39.00 22.67
C PRO A 468 -7.56 -40.03 21.73
N ARG A 469 -6.91 -41.20 21.61
CA ARG A 469 -7.42 -42.33 20.80
C ARG A 469 -8.88 -42.59 21.16
N ARG A 470 -9.79 -42.43 20.19
CA ARG A 470 -11.23 -42.59 20.42
C ARG A 470 -11.59 -44.06 20.67
N PRO A 471 -12.53 -44.33 21.59
CA PRO A 471 -13.23 -45.61 21.65
C PRO A 471 -13.93 -45.91 20.32
N GLU A 472 -13.87 -47.16 19.86
CA GLU A 472 -14.60 -47.62 18.67
C GLU A 472 -16.11 -47.44 18.84
N GLY A 473 -16.80 -46.98 17.79
CA GLY A 473 -18.27 -46.90 17.74
C GLY A 473 -18.91 -45.57 18.13
N MET A 474 -18.14 -44.54 18.48
CA MET A 474 -18.67 -43.18 18.70
C MET A 474 -18.89 -42.45 17.37
N PRO A 475 -20.01 -41.73 17.18
CA PRO A 475 -20.22 -40.90 15.99
C PRO A 475 -19.11 -39.85 15.88
N GLU A 476 -18.64 -39.59 14.65
CA GLU A 476 -17.67 -38.51 14.42
C GLU A 476 -18.29 -37.18 14.85
N PRO A 477 -17.58 -36.33 15.62
CA PRO A 477 -18.07 -35.00 15.89
C PRO A 477 -18.08 -34.23 14.58
N GLU A 478 -19.16 -33.48 14.38
CA GLU A 478 -19.27 -32.59 13.24
C GLU A 478 -18.04 -31.65 13.19
N PRO A 479 -17.45 -31.45 12.00
CA PRO A 479 -16.37 -30.48 11.82
C PRO A 479 -16.77 -29.13 12.40
N GLN A 480 -15.87 -28.44 13.11
CA GLN A 480 -16.15 -27.05 13.47
C GLN A 480 -16.31 -26.25 12.18
N ALA A 481 -17.51 -25.72 11.97
CA ALA A 481 -17.77 -24.89 10.81
C ALA A 481 -16.79 -23.70 10.78
N ILE A 482 -16.16 -23.45 9.63
CA ILE A 482 -15.22 -22.34 9.41
C ILE A 482 -15.70 -21.00 9.99
N PRO A 483 -17.00 -20.62 9.88
CA PRO A 483 -17.53 -19.43 10.54
C PRO A 483 -17.28 -19.37 12.05
N ARG A 484 -17.35 -20.50 12.76
CA ARG A 484 -17.11 -20.59 14.21
C ARG A 484 -15.64 -20.33 14.55
N ILE A 485 -14.71 -20.90 13.77
CA ILE A 485 -13.26 -20.69 13.95
C ILE A 485 -12.93 -19.20 13.76
N LEU A 486 -13.40 -18.60 12.67
CA LEU A 486 -13.18 -17.18 12.40
C LEU A 486 -13.83 -16.26 13.46
N ALA A 487 -15.00 -16.62 13.96
CA ALA A 487 -15.66 -15.89 15.05
C ALA A 487 -14.84 -15.94 16.36
N GLN A 488 -14.22 -17.08 16.69
CA GLN A 488 -13.33 -17.19 17.85
C GLN A 488 -12.09 -16.31 17.73
N HIS A 489 -11.44 -16.29 16.56
CA HIS A 489 -10.31 -15.39 16.32
C HIS A 489 -10.72 -13.91 16.40
N SER A 490 -11.90 -13.56 15.88
CA SER A 490 -12.47 -12.21 16.00
C SER A 490 -12.71 -11.84 17.47
N ALA A 491 -13.27 -12.76 18.27
CA ALA A 491 -13.50 -12.55 19.70
C ALA A 491 -12.20 -12.44 20.52
N ARG A 492 -11.13 -13.18 20.14
CA ARG A 492 -9.78 -13.00 20.72
C ARG A 492 -9.27 -11.58 20.45
N LEU A 493 -9.29 -11.13 19.19
CA LEU A 493 -8.88 -9.78 18.83
C LEU A 493 -9.66 -8.70 19.62
N MET A 494 -10.99 -8.82 19.70
CA MET A 494 -11.82 -7.87 20.44
C MET A 494 -11.45 -7.78 21.92
N ARG A 495 -11.16 -8.92 22.56
CA ARG A 495 -10.68 -8.95 23.96
C ARG A 495 -9.31 -8.29 24.10
N ASP A 496 -8.39 -8.57 23.19
CA ASP A 496 -7.04 -7.97 23.21
C ASP A 496 -7.07 -6.46 23.00
N LEU A 497 -8.00 -5.95 22.17
CA LEU A 497 -8.21 -4.52 21.98
C LEU A 497 -8.85 -3.87 23.21
N ALA A 498 -9.88 -4.51 23.79
CA ALA A 498 -10.54 -4.02 24.99
C ALA A 498 -9.62 -3.99 26.22
N ALA A 499 -8.68 -4.94 26.33
CA ALA A 499 -7.69 -4.96 27.41
C ALA A 499 -6.67 -3.80 27.32
N ARG A 500 -6.50 -3.20 26.12
CA ARG A 500 -5.50 -2.15 25.85
C ARG A 500 -6.08 -0.73 25.77
N GLY A 501 -7.40 -0.56 25.87
CA GLY A 501 -8.05 0.73 25.70
C GLY A 501 -9.57 0.65 25.74
N ALA A 502 -10.25 1.66 25.18
CA ALA A 502 -11.71 1.65 25.13
C ALA A 502 -12.23 0.43 24.35
N ALA A 503 -13.23 -0.26 24.92
CA ALA A 503 -13.85 -1.42 24.31
C ALA A 503 -14.40 -1.06 22.92
N PRO A 504 -14.17 -1.90 21.89
CA PRO A 504 -14.74 -1.64 20.59
C PRO A 504 -16.27 -1.71 20.65
N LEU A 505 -16.95 -0.79 19.96
CA LEU A 505 -18.40 -0.61 20.07
C LEU A 505 -19.17 -1.58 19.17
N ASN A 506 -18.67 -1.76 17.95
CA ASN A 506 -19.34 -2.57 16.94
C ASN A 506 -18.33 -3.32 16.08
N LEU A 507 -18.67 -4.55 15.69
CA LEU A 507 -17.91 -5.37 14.76
C LEU A 507 -18.82 -5.74 13.60
N ARG A 508 -18.34 -5.50 12.37
CA ARG A 508 -19.02 -5.87 11.14
C ARG A 508 -18.12 -6.76 10.29
N ILE A 509 -18.65 -7.88 9.83
CA ILE A 509 -17.99 -8.69 8.79
C ILE A 509 -18.13 -7.97 7.45
N LEU A 510 -17.03 -7.84 6.71
CA LEU A 510 -17.01 -7.21 5.40
C LEU A 510 -17.57 -8.18 4.34
N PRO A 511 -18.62 -7.80 3.59
CA PRO A 511 -19.22 -8.65 2.56
C PRO A 511 -18.19 -9.11 1.51
N GLY A 512 -18.31 -10.36 1.06
CA GLY A 512 -17.45 -10.91 0.00
C GLY A 512 -15.97 -11.07 0.36
N THR A 513 -15.63 -11.03 1.66
CA THR A 513 -14.23 -11.20 2.14
C THR A 513 -13.96 -12.54 2.80
N THR A 514 -14.99 -13.33 3.13
CA THR A 514 -14.84 -14.68 3.65
C THR A 514 -14.43 -15.62 2.52
N GLU A 515 -13.24 -16.17 2.58
CA GLU A 515 -12.71 -17.07 1.55
C GLU A 515 -11.68 -18.05 2.13
N ILE A 516 -11.65 -19.26 1.57
CA ILE A 516 -10.61 -20.24 1.79
C ILE A 516 -9.67 -20.27 0.60
N GLY A 517 -8.37 -20.28 0.88
CA GLY A 517 -7.35 -20.38 -0.16
C GLY A 517 -5.95 -20.56 0.42
N TYR A 518 -4.92 -20.44 -0.41
CA TYR A 518 -3.55 -20.63 0.03
C TYR A 518 -2.98 -19.39 0.72
N GLY A 519 -2.61 -19.54 1.99
CA GLY A 519 -1.76 -18.63 2.73
C GLY A 519 -0.29 -19.02 2.60
N ILE A 520 0.51 -18.14 2.02
CA ILE A 520 1.97 -18.26 1.93
C ILE A 520 2.61 -17.69 3.20
N ARG A 521 3.40 -18.53 3.88
CA ARG A 521 4.35 -18.13 4.93
C ARG A 521 5.74 -18.65 4.54
N SER A 522 6.72 -17.76 4.42
CA SER A 522 8.05 -18.09 3.91
C SER A 522 7.99 -18.78 2.54
N ASN A 523 8.37 -20.06 2.44
CA ASN A 523 8.36 -20.86 1.21
C ASN A 523 7.26 -21.93 1.19
N THR A 524 6.29 -21.86 2.10
CA THR A 524 5.23 -22.85 2.23
C THR A 524 3.87 -22.17 2.04
N ALA A 525 3.06 -22.72 1.14
CA ALA A 525 1.66 -22.37 0.99
C ALA A 525 0.80 -23.43 1.70
N ARG A 526 -0.07 -22.98 2.60
CA ARG A 526 -1.01 -23.82 3.35
C ARG A 526 -2.43 -23.32 3.16
N LEU A 527 -3.41 -24.20 3.30
CA LEU A 527 -4.82 -23.79 3.23
C LEU A 527 -5.16 -22.94 4.45
N VAL A 528 -5.80 -21.80 4.23
CA VAL A 528 -6.22 -20.87 5.29
C VAL A 528 -7.66 -20.43 5.03
N ALA A 529 -8.42 -20.24 6.10
CA ALA A 529 -9.67 -19.48 6.06
C ALA A 529 -9.38 -18.03 6.43
N ARG A 530 -9.92 -17.09 5.67
CA ARG A 530 -9.74 -15.65 5.90
C ARG A 530 -11.05 -14.90 5.81
N GLN A 531 -11.19 -13.86 6.62
CA GLN A 531 -12.32 -12.93 6.60
C GLN A 531 -11.85 -11.51 6.93
N GLY A 532 -12.44 -10.52 6.29
CA GLY A 532 -12.28 -9.11 6.64
C GLY A 532 -13.34 -8.69 7.65
N ILE A 533 -12.93 -7.97 8.69
CA ILE A 533 -13.85 -7.32 9.63
C ILE A 533 -13.54 -5.82 9.71
N GLU A 534 -14.56 -5.04 10.05
CA GLU A 534 -14.44 -3.63 10.39
C GLU A 534 -14.88 -3.45 11.84
N ILE A 535 -14.06 -2.75 12.60
CA ILE A 535 -14.31 -2.46 14.01
C ILE A 535 -14.52 -0.95 14.13
N GLU A 536 -15.64 -0.58 14.75
CA GLU A 536 -15.94 0.80 15.15
C GLU A 536 -15.64 0.98 16.63
N CYS A 537 -14.93 2.08 16.93
CA CYS A 537 -14.55 2.49 18.27
C CYS A 537 -15.30 3.76 18.67
N ALA A 538 -15.13 4.18 19.92
CA ALA A 538 -15.67 5.43 20.43
C ALA A 538 -15.43 6.60 19.47
N ARG A 539 -16.42 7.51 19.38
CA ARG A 539 -16.39 8.70 18.51
C ARG A 539 -16.36 8.39 17.00
N GLY A 540 -16.74 7.17 16.62
CA GLY A 540 -16.91 6.73 15.23
C GLY A 540 -15.61 6.51 14.47
N PHE A 541 -14.48 6.39 15.17
CA PHE A 541 -13.24 5.94 14.54
C PHE A 541 -13.38 4.47 14.12
N ARG A 542 -12.96 4.16 12.90
CA ARG A 542 -13.09 2.82 12.31
C ARG A 542 -11.77 2.32 11.75
N LYS A 543 -11.56 1.01 11.84
CA LYS A 543 -10.38 0.33 11.28
C LYS A 543 -10.76 -1.09 10.83
N ARG A 544 -10.11 -1.57 9.77
CA ARG A 544 -10.34 -2.93 9.22
C ARG A 544 -9.25 -3.91 9.64
N TYR A 545 -9.60 -5.18 9.80
CA TYR A 545 -8.70 -6.24 10.25
C TYR A 545 -8.91 -7.51 9.44
N TRP A 546 -7.81 -8.16 9.06
CA TRP A 546 -7.87 -9.49 8.47
C TRP A 546 -7.83 -10.53 9.58
N ILE A 547 -8.88 -11.32 9.67
CA ILE A 547 -8.94 -12.51 10.51
C ILE A 547 -8.55 -13.69 9.64
N GLN A 548 -7.58 -14.49 10.09
CA GLN A 548 -7.10 -15.66 9.37
C GLN A 548 -6.90 -16.81 10.34
N SER A 549 -7.24 -18.02 9.89
CA SER A 549 -6.95 -19.27 10.58
C SER A 549 -6.31 -20.26 9.60
N ASP A 550 -5.26 -20.93 10.03
CA ASP A 550 -4.59 -21.97 9.23
C ASP A 550 -5.39 -23.28 9.37
N LEU A 551 -5.69 -23.95 8.24
CA LEU A 551 -6.53 -25.16 8.20
C LEU A 551 -5.71 -26.45 8.07
N GLY A 552 -4.38 -26.34 8.05
CA GLY A 552 -3.46 -27.42 7.64
C GLY A 552 -2.35 -27.77 8.63
N ASP A 553 -2.45 -27.30 9.88
CA ASP A 553 -1.58 -27.72 10.98
C ASP A 553 -2.33 -28.64 11.94
#